data_AF-A0A7G1NAZ6-F1
#
_entry.id   AF-A0A7G1NAZ6-F1
#
_cell.length_a   1.000
_cell.length_b   1.000
_cell.length_c   1.000
_cell.angle_alpha   90.00
_cell.angle_beta   90.00
_cell.angle_gamma   90.00
#
_symmetry.space_group_name_H-M   'P 1'
#
loop_
_entity.id
_entity.type
_entity.pdbx_description
1 polymer ?
#
loop_
_entity_poly.entity_id
_entity_poly.type
_entity_poly.pdbx_seq_one_letter_code
_entity_poly.pdbx_strand_id
1 'polypeptide(L)'
;MNALAGRSPAITATRDGRFPDRAGFGRAWEEILQTSSTWRDLDCGQYLSAWCGYAPDHVVEKFAGVNHVGIYMGDYDNDDEVFGWNAHLHDLRASGEITTVEMGPSYISPRQYGTPGWWNSIALTDGRVIEMFACRRFGPWADRPAGERGRLMSHVAIDVHTDADVRYLLDVLDRDVDHLENIAFTEADELGHTYGHLRNNDSGSVLEIVYEEPRGGTGHGDGGH
;
A
#
# COMPACT_ATOMS: atom_id res chain seq x y z
N MET A 1 17.64 11.29 -11.31
CA MET A 1 17.69 10.39 -10.15
C MET A 1 16.37 10.53 -9.42
N ASN A 2 15.55 9.48 -9.40
CA ASN A 2 14.26 9.49 -8.70
C ASN A 2 14.51 9.60 -7.18
N ALA A 3 14.02 10.66 -6.53
CA ALA A 3 14.28 10.93 -5.10
C ALA A 3 13.63 9.91 -4.15
N LEU A 4 12.74 9.06 -4.67
CA LEU A 4 12.00 8.02 -3.95
C LEU A 4 12.58 6.61 -4.13
N ALA A 5 13.61 6.48 -4.97
CA ALA A 5 14.35 5.24 -5.18
C ALA A 5 14.78 4.59 -3.84
N GLY A 6 14.38 3.34 -3.63
CA GLY A 6 14.75 2.56 -2.43
C GLY A 6 14.13 3.08 -1.12
N ARG A 7 13.11 3.95 -1.20
CA ARG A 7 12.36 4.43 -0.03
C ARG A 7 11.00 3.73 0.05
N SER A 8 10.39 3.82 1.22
CA SER A 8 8.98 3.46 1.42
C SER A 8 8.18 4.72 1.77
N PRO A 9 6.87 4.76 1.47
CA PRO A 9 5.98 5.78 2.02
C PRO A 9 6.10 5.84 3.54
N ALA A 10 6.15 7.05 4.11
CA ALA A 10 6.35 7.20 5.55
C ALA A 10 5.87 8.55 6.04
N ILE A 11 5.19 8.52 7.18
CA ILE A 11 4.85 9.69 8.00
C ILE A 11 5.69 9.69 9.29
N THR A 12 5.51 10.68 10.16
CA THR A 12 6.21 10.76 11.45
C THR A 12 5.95 9.49 12.29
N ALA A 13 4.69 9.06 12.37
CA ALA A 13 4.30 7.86 13.11
C ALA A 13 5.02 6.58 12.63
N THR A 14 5.26 6.46 11.32
CA THR A 14 6.07 5.38 10.72
C THR A 14 7.48 5.34 11.30
N ARG A 15 8.12 6.51 11.43
CA ARG A 15 9.51 6.66 11.90
C ARG A 15 9.63 6.43 13.40
N ASP A 16 8.64 6.91 14.15
CA ASP A 16 8.57 6.74 15.61
C ASP A 16 8.12 5.32 15.99
N GLY A 17 7.46 4.62 15.07
CA GLY A 17 6.95 3.27 15.25
C GLY A 17 5.80 3.21 16.26
N ARG A 18 5.04 4.30 16.42
CA ARG A 18 3.92 4.42 17.36
C ARG A 18 2.71 4.98 16.64
N PHE A 19 1.57 4.36 16.86
CA PHE A 19 0.29 4.83 16.33
C PHE A 19 0.00 6.24 16.87
N PRO A 20 -0.51 7.18 16.04
CA PRO A 20 -0.81 8.52 16.50
C PRO A 20 -1.92 8.48 17.55
N ASP A 21 -1.79 9.31 18.58
CA ASP A 21 -2.90 9.54 19.49
C ASP A 21 -3.97 10.44 18.83
N ARG A 22 -5.13 10.55 19.47
CA ARG A 22 -6.26 11.31 18.94
C ARG A 22 -5.93 12.79 18.72
N ALA A 23 -5.03 13.38 19.51
CA ALA A 23 -4.62 14.77 19.33
C ALA A 23 -3.70 14.92 18.11
N GLY A 24 -2.97 13.86 17.73
CA GLY A 24 -2.10 13.80 16.57
C GLY A 24 -2.80 13.50 15.24
N PHE A 25 -4.07 13.09 15.22
CA PHE A 25 -4.77 12.67 14.00
C PHE A 25 -4.77 13.71 12.88
N GLY A 26 -5.05 14.98 13.18
CA GLY A 26 -5.07 16.03 12.15
C GLY A 26 -3.70 16.21 11.48
N ARG A 27 -2.62 16.15 12.26
CA ARG A 27 -1.25 16.19 11.70
C ARG A 27 -0.92 14.93 10.91
N ALA A 28 -1.30 13.75 11.41
CA ALA A 28 -1.08 12.49 10.69
C ALA A 28 -1.81 12.51 9.34
N TRP A 29 -3.03 13.05 9.30
CA TRP A 29 -3.80 13.23 8.07
C TRP A 29 -3.09 14.11 7.04
N GLU A 30 -2.59 15.27 7.45
CA GLU A 30 -1.81 16.15 6.57
C GLU A 30 -0.56 15.45 6.01
N GLU A 31 0.18 14.72 6.86
CA GLU A 31 1.36 13.98 6.46
C GLU A 31 1.02 12.82 5.49
N ILE A 32 -0.12 12.15 5.67
CA ILE A 32 -0.64 11.12 4.76
C ILE A 32 -0.94 11.72 3.39
N LEU A 33 -1.66 12.85 3.34
CA LEU A 33 -2.00 13.52 2.08
C LEU A 33 -0.75 13.97 1.33
N GLN A 34 0.22 14.53 2.04
CA GLN A 34 1.51 14.95 1.47
C GLN A 34 2.31 13.74 0.95
N THR A 35 2.35 12.66 1.72
CA THR A 35 3.03 11.41 1.32
C THR A 35 2.37 10.87 0.06
N SER A 36 1.06 10.63 0.06
CA SER A 36 0.33 10.15 -1.11
C SER A 36 0.55 11.04 -2.35
N SER A 37 0.54 12.37 -2.19
CA SER A 37 0.80 13.29 -3.31
C SER A 37 2.21 13.16 -3.87
N THR A 38 3.20 12.82 -3.03
CA THR A 38 4.59 12.63 -3.46
C THR A 38 4.75 11.36 -4.30
N TRP A 39 3.94 10.34 -4.01
CA TRP A 39 4.03 9.02 -4.66
C TRP A 39 3.09 8.86 -5.86
N ARG A 40 2.07 9.72 -6.01
CA ARG A 40 1.05 9.63 -7.08
C ARG A 40 1.66 9.50 -8.48
N ASP A 41 2.61 10.37 -8.81
CA ASP A 41 3.16 10.50 -10.17
C ASP A 41 4.54 9.84 -10.29
N LEU A 42 4.76 8.78 -9.50
CA LEU A 42 5.99 7.99 -9.53
C LEU A 42 6.17 7.35 -10.92
N ASP A 43 7.36 7.50 -11.50
CA ASP A 43 7.78 6.68 -12.63
C ASP A 43 8.07 5.25 -12.13
N CYS A 44 7.11 4.34 -12.33
CA CYS A 44 7.15 2.96 -11.87
C CYS A 44 8.37 2.19 -12.41
N GLY A 45 8.76 2.42 -13.67
CA GLY A 45 9.93 1.76 -14.27
C GLY A 45 11.24 2.22 -13.63
N GLN A 46 11.41 3.54 -13.45
CA GLN A 46 12.56 4.08 -12.73
C GLN A 46 12.59 3.66 -11.27
N TYR A 47 11.43 3.58 -10.62
CA TYR A 47 11.32 3.11 -9.25
C TYR A 47 11.77 1.65 -9.13
N LEU A 48 11.22 0.75 -9.95
CA LEU A 48 11.60 -0.66 -9.95
C LEU A 48 13.11 -0.83 -10.19
N SER A 49 13.63 -0.15 -11.22
CA SER A 49 15.06 -0.18 -11.55
C SER A 49 15.94 0.21 -10.37
N ALA A 50 15.55 1.24 -9.63
CA ALA A 50 16.30 1.69 -8.48
C ALA A 50 16.05 0.86 -7.20
N TRP A 51 14.88 0.24 -7.09
CA TRP A 51 14.46 -0.57 -5.94
C TRP A 51 15.12 -1.95 -5.93
N CYS A 52 15.23 -2.62 -7.07
CA CYS A 52 15.83 -3.96 -7.16
C CYS A 52 17.04 -4.06 -8.11
N GLY A 53 17.49 -2.93 -8.68
CA GLY A 53 18.62 -2.89 -9.62
C GLY A 53 18.28 -3.39 -11.02
N TYR A 54 17.00 -3.68 -11.29
CA TYR A 54 16.55 -4.38 -12.49
C TYR A 54 15.18 -3.84 -12.94
N ALA A 55 15.02 -3.53 -14.23
CA ALA A 55 13.73 -3.14 -14.81
C ALA A 55 13.78 -3.35 -16.33
N PRO A 56 13.61 -4.60 -16.80
CA PRO A 56 13.65 -4.87 -18.23
C PRO A 56 12.36 -4.35 -18.90
N ASP A 57 12.45 -4.00 -20.18
CA ASP A 57 11.32 -3.39 -20.91
C ASP A 57 10.04 -4.22 -20.83
N HIS A 58 10.13 -5.54 -20.99
CA HIS A 58 8.98 -6.46 -20.91
C HIS A 58 8.30 -6.55 -19.52
N VAL A 59 8.94 -6.04 -18.47
CA VAL A 59 8.34 -5.84 -17.14
C VAL A 59 7.70 -4.46 -17.07
N VAL A 60 8.45 -3.41 -17.46
CA VAL A 60 7.99 -2.02 -17.37
C VAL A 60 6.78 -1.76 -18.27
N GLU A 61 6.72 -2.37 -19.45
CA GLU A 61 5.61 -2.30 -20.40
C GLU A 61 4.27 -2.83 -19.82
N LYS A 62 4.30 -3.55 -18.69
CA LYS A 62 3.10 -4.07 -18.03
C LYS A 62 2.51 -3.10 -17.02
N PHE A 63 3.24 -2.05 -16.62
CA PHE A 63 2.82 -1.10 -15.62
C PHE A 63 1.83 -0.07 -16.19
N ALA A 64 0.69 0.09 -15.51
CA ALA A 64 -0.34 1.07 -15.83
C ALA A 64 -0.24 2.36 -15.00
N GLY A 65 0.48 2.32 -13.87
CA GLY A 65 0.70 3.47 -13.00
C GLY A 65 0.78 3.08 -11.53
N VAL A 66 0.61 4.06 -10.64
CA VAL A 66 0.42 3.80 -9.21
C VAL A 66 -1.05 3.55 -8.95
N ASN A 67 -1.37 2.40 -8.36
CA ASN A 67 -2.72 2.07 -7.92
C ASN A 67 -3.03 2.78 -6.59
N HIS A 68 -2.24 2.49 -5.56
CA HIS A 68 -2.40 3.08 -4.24
C HIS A 68 -1.07 3.20 -3.49
N VAL A 69 -1.12 3.88 -2.34
CA VAL A 69 0.01 4.04 -1.43
C VAL A 69 -0.35 3.45 -0.07
N GLY A 70 0.39 2.44 0.36
CA GLY A 70 0.29 1.82 1.68
C GLY A 70 1.21 2.51 2.70
N ILE A 71 0.64 3.00 3.79
CA ILE A 71 1.36 3.75 4.83
C ILE A 71 1.21 3.04 6.17
N TYR A 72 2.34 2.64 6.77
CA TYR A 72 2.34 2.14 8.13
C TYR A 72 2.20 3.27 9.15
N MET A 73 1.12 3.22 9.92
CA MET A 73 0.73 4.20 10.93
C MET A 73 1.42 3.98 12.28
N GLY A 74 2.20 2.91 12.45
CA GLY A 74 2.87 2.60 13.71
C GLY A 74 2.18 1.51 14.54
N ASP A 75 2.73 1.26 15.72
CA ASP A 75 2.20 0.26 16.65
C ASP A 75 1.13 0.84 17.57
N TYR A 76 -0.01 0.17 17.64
CA TYR A 76 -1.05 0.43 18.63
C TYR A 76 -0.95 -0.55 19.81
N ASP A 77 -1.40 -0.14 20.99
CA ASP A 77 -1.44 -0.99 22.19
C ASP A 77 -2.86 -1.58 22.40
N ASN A 78 -3.89 -0.81 22.04
CA ASN A 78 -5.30 -1.19 22.13
C ASN A 78 -6.06 -0.88 20.82
N ASP A 79 -7.00 -1.76 20.43
CA ASP A 79 -7.83 -1.60 19.22
C ASP A 79 -8.67 -0.30 19.25
N ASP A 80 -8.98 0.24 20.44
CA ASP A 80 -9.66 1.54 20.59
C ASP A 80 -8.92 2.70 19.90
N GLU A 81 -7.59 2.64 19.81
CA GLU A 81 -6.79 3.66 19.11
C GLU A 81 -7.09 3.64 17.61
N VAL A 82 -7.13 2.43 17.02
CA VAL A 82 -7.44 2.22 15.61
C VAL A 82 -8.91 2.56 15.32
N PHE A 83 -9.83 2.17 16.19
CA PHE A 83 -11.24 2.56 16.06
C PHE A 83 -11.44 4.07 16.18
N GLY A 84 -10.65 4.75 17.01
CA GLY A 84 -10.60 6.20 17.07
C GLY A 84 -10.18 6.83 15.74
N TRP A 85 -9.15 6.26 15.09
CA TRP A 85 -8.71 6.69 13.76
C TRP A 85 -9.79 6.45 12.70
N ASN A 86 -10.42 5.27 12.69
CA ASN A 86 -11.49 4.97 11.76
C ASN A 86 -12.69 5.93 11.92
N ALA A 87 -13.04 6.28 13.16
CA ALA A 87 -14.08 7.29 13.41
C ALA A 87 -13.68 8.67 12.83
N HIS A 88 -12.42 9.07 12.98
CA HIS A 88 -11.90 10.28 12.36
C HIS A 88 -12.00 10.25 10.82
N LEU A 89 -11.68 9.12 10.18
CA LEU A 89 -11.87 8.94 8.74
C LEU A 89 -13.34 9.09 8.33
N HIS A 90 -14.28 8.54 9.11
CA HIS A 90 -15.70 8.74 8.85
C HIS A 90 -16.14 10.21 8.96
N ASP A 91 -15.58 10.98 9.88
CA ASP A 91 -15.82 12.42 9.98
C ASP A 91 -15.31 13.16 8.72
N LEU A 92 -14.11 12.80 8.22
CA LEU A 92 -13.56 13.33 6.97
C LEU A 92 -14.40 12.95 5.74
N ARG A 93 -15.00 11.75 5.76
CA ARG A 93 -15.94 11.35 4.71
C ARG A 93 -17.22 12.20 4.77
N ALA A 94 -17.73 12.46 5.97
CA ALA A 94 -18.92 13.27 6.17
C ALA A 94 -18.69 14.76 5.79
N SER A 95 -17.46 15.27 5.93
CA SER A 95 -17.08 16.60 5.43
C SER A 95 -16.86 16.66 3.92
N GLY A 96 -16.80 15.52 3.24
CA GLY A 96 -16.59 15.41 1.79
C GLY A 96 -15.12 15.43 1.35
N GLU A 97 -14.18 15.34 2.28
CA GLU A 97 -12.74 15.28 1.96
C GLU A 97 -12.35 13.94 1.31
N ILE A 98 -13.02 12.86 1.71
CA ILE A 98 -12.82 11.51 1.17
C ILE A 98 -14.16 10.89 0.75
N THR A 99 -14.13 9.97 -0.20
CA THR A 99 -15.34 9.40 -0.81
C THR A 99 -15.72 8.05 -0.20
N THR A 100 -14.73 7.23 0.14
CA THR A 100 -14.90 5.91 0.75
C THR A 100 -14.04 5.76 2.00
N VAL A 101 -14.50 4.88 2.90
CA VAL A 101 -13.75 4.41 4.06
C VAL A 101 -14.08 2.94 4.23
N GLU A 102 -13.04 2.12 4.19
CA GLU A 102 -13.08 0.69 4.46
C GLU A 102 -12.12 0.36 5.59
N MET A 103 -12.42 -0.72 6.33
CA MET A 103 -11.63 -1.16 7.46
C MET A 103 -11.74 -2.68 7.62
N GLY A 104 -10.65 -3.32 7.98
CA GLY A 104 -10.68 -4.72 8.39
C GLY A 104 -9.40 -5.17 9.09
N PRO A 105 -9.35 -6.43 9.53
CA PRO A 105 -8.11 -7.02 10.02
C PRO A 105 -7.11 -7.13 8.86
N SER A 106 -5.86 -6.74 9.09
CA SER A 106 -4.80 -6.91 8.10
C SER A 106 -4.45 -8.41 8.03
N TYR A 107 -4.60 -9.02 6.87
CA TYR A 107 -4.28 -10.43 6.67
C TYR A 107 -2.76 -10.69 6.62
N ILE A 108 -2.01 -9.75 6.05
CA ILE A 108 -0.55 -9.89 5.87
C ILE A 108 0.20 -9.81 7.21
N SER A 109 -0.24 -8.94 8.14
CA SER A 109 0.46 -8.72 9.41
C SER A 109 0.60 -9.97 10.29
N PRO A 110 -0.46 -10.75 10.59
CA PRO A 110 -0.32 -11.96 11.40
C PRO A 110 0.43 -13.04 10.63
N ARG A 111 0.19 -13.18 9.32
CA ARG A 111 0.77 -14.25 8.50
C ARG A 111 2.28 -14.09 8.29
N GLN A 112 2.74 -12.86 8.03
CA GLN A 112 4.15 -12.58 7.72
C GLN A 112 4.96 -12.14 8.94
N TYR A 113 4.32 -11.43 9.87
CA TYR A 113 5.03 -10.75 10.94
C TYR A 113 4.63 -11.25 12.34
N GLY A 114 3.68 -12.18 12.43
CA GLY A 114 3.28 -12.82 13.69
C GLY A 114 2.61 -11.84 14.67
N THR A 115 2.07 -10.73 14.17
CA THR A 115 1.37 -9.73 14.98
C THR A 115 -0.02 -9.44 14.40
N PRO A 116 -1.07 -9.29 15.23
CA PRO A 116 -2.34 -8.75 14.78
C PRO A 116 -2.16 -7.35 14.19
N GLY A 117 -3.04 -6.98 13.25
CA GLY A 117 -3.06 -5.64 12.71
C GLY A 117 -4.39 -5.30 12.06
N TRP A 118 -4.54 -4.03 11.74
CA TRP A 118 -5.69 -3.46 11.07
C TRP A 118 -5.24 -2.75 9.79
N TRP A 119 -6.13 -2.72 8.80
CA TRP A 119 -5.99 -1.90 7.61
C TRP A 119 -7.20 -0.99 7.48
N ASN A 120 -6.97 0.19 6.93
CA ASN A 120 -8.00 1.10 6.44
C ASN A 120 -7.69 1.44 4.98
N SER A 121 -8.71 1.54 4.14
CA SER A 121 -8.57 2.07 2.78
C SER A 121 -9.55 3.20 2.53
N ILE A 122 -9.07 4.23 1.85
CA ILE A 122 -9.85 5.42 1.51
C ILE A 122 -9.59 5.81 0.07
N ALA A 123 -10.61 6.35 -0.59
CA ALA A 123 -10.47 7.04 -1.87
C ALA A 123 -10.67 8.54 -1.68
N LEU A 124 -9.74 9.34 -2.19
CA LEU A 124 -9.85 10.79 -2.24
C LEU A 124 -10.71 11.23 -3.43
N THR A 125 -11.18 12.47 -3.40
CA THR A 125 -11.98 13.06 -4.48
C THR A 125 -11.20 13.23 -5.79
N ASP A 126 -9.86 13.24 -5.73
CA ASP A 126 -8.97 13.34 -6.89
C ASP A 126 -8.56 11.97 -7.48
N GLY A 127 -9.22 10.90 -7.03
CA GLY A 127 -9.04 9.53 -7.50
C GLY A 127 -7.92 8.75 -6.82
N ARG A 128 -7.11 9.36 -5.95
CA ARG A 128 -6.07 8.64 -5.22
C ARG A 128 -6.66 7.68 -4.20
N VAL A 129 -6.11 6.47 -4.13
CA VAL A 129 -6.39 5.49 -3.10
C VAL A 129 -5.22 5.44 -2.11
N ILE A 130 -5.54 5.39 -0.82
CA ILE A 130 -4.55 5.33 0.26
C ILE A 130 -4.96 4.21 1.21
N GLU A 131 -3.98 3.36 1.52
CA GLU A 131 -4.13 2.34 2.55
C GLU A 131 -3.27 2.69 3.76
N MET A 132 -3.84 2.46 4.95
CA MET A 132 -3.17 2.72 6.22
C MET A 132 -3.15 1.44 7.04
N PHE A 133 -1.97 1.06 7.50
CA PHE A 133 -1.76 -0.16 8.26
C PHE A 133 -1.32 0.14 9.68
N ALA A 134 -1.88 -0.57 10.64
CA ALA A 134 -1.46 -0.51 12.04
C ALA A 134 -1.23 -1.92 12.56
N CYS A 135 -0.14 -2.13 13.28
CA CYS A 135 0.16 -3.42 13.90
C CYS A 135 0.03 -3.30 15.40
N ARG A 136 -0.40 -4.37 16.08
CA ARG A 136 -0.37 -4.41 17.52
C ARG A 136 1.09 -4.48 17.98
N ARG A 137 1.44 -3.77 19.06
CA ARG A 137 2.72 -3.95 19.74
C ARG A 137 2.75 -5.30 20.45
N PHE A 138 3.07 -6.36 19.72
CA PHE A 138 2.95 -7.73 20.20
C PHE A 138 4.06 -8.63 19.67
N GLY A 139 4.51 -9.58 20.50
CA GLY A 139 5.44 -10.63 20.10
C GLY A 139 6.76 -10.09 19.51
N PRO A 140 7.41 -10.87 18.62
CA PRO A 140 8.67 -10.48 17.99
C PRO A 140 8.60 -9.21 17.14
N TRP A 141 7.40 -8.81 16.71
CA TRP A 141 7.19 -7.55 15.99
C TRP A 141 7.54 -6.34 16.86
N ALA A 142 7.18 -6.37 18.15
CA ALA A 142 7.47 -5.28 19.07
C ALA A 142 8.98 -5.03 19.25
N ASP A 143 9.81 -6.07 19.05
CA ASP A 143 11.26 -6.00 19.20
C ASP A 143 11.98 -5.46 17.95
N ARG A 144 11.29 -5.39 16.80
CA ARG A 144 11.87 -4.85 15.56
C ARG A 144 12.03 -3.33 15.64
N PRO A 145 13.14 -2.77 15.11
CA PRO A 145 13.30 -1.32 15.00
C PRO A 145 12.16 -0.66 14.23
N ALA A 146 11.72 0.52 14.68
CA ALA A 146 10.63 1.26 14.04
C ALA A 146 10.81 1.45 12.53
N GLY A 147 12.02 1.80 12.10
CA GLY A 147 12.34 1.96 10.68
C GLY A 147 12.22 0.66 9.87
N GLU A 148 12.50 -0.50 10.48
CA GLU A 148 12.32 -1.80 9.82
C GLU A 148 10.83 -2.13 9.69
N ARG A 149 10.05 -1.95 10.76
CA ARG A 149 8.59 -2.12 10.74
C ARG A 149 7.92 -1.26 9.68
N GLY A 150 8.35 0.00 9.57
CA GLY A 150 7.89 0.93 8.56
C GLY A 150 8.14 0.43 7.13
N ARG A 151 9.32 -0.13 6.83
CA ARG A 151 9.64 -0.67 5.51
C ARG A 151 8.85 -1.94 5.18
N LEU A 152 8.58 -2.78 6.18
CA LEU A 152 7.85 -4.04 6.02
C LEU A 152 6.34 -3.85 5.80
N MET A 153 5.77 -2.75 6.28
CA MET A 153 4.33 -2.48 6.24
C MET A 153 3.92 -1.31 5.33
N SER A 154 4.87 -0.51 4.86
CA SER A 154 4.58 0.57 3.90
C SER A 154 5.11 0.20 2.52
N HIS A 155 4.31 0.48 1.49
CA HIS A 155 4.62 0.10 0.12
C HIS A 155 3.90 1.03 -0.86
N VAL A 156 4.36 1.04 -2.10
CA VAL A 156 3.59 1.52 -3.24
C VAL A 156 2.99 0.30 -3.93
N ALA A 157 1.75 0.40 -4.39
CA ALA A 157 1.15 -0.60 -5.26
C ALA A 157 1.17 -0.10 -6.69
N ILE A 158 1.69 -0.92 -7.59
CA ILE A 158 1.78 -0.63 -9.02
C ILE A 158 0.68 -1.38 -9.74
N ASP A 159 -0.14 -0.62 -10.46
CA ASP A 159 -1.20 -1.16 -11.31
C ASP A 159 -0.60 -1.80 -12.56
N VAL A 160 -1.24 -2.86 -13.06
CA VAL A 160 -0.85 -3.55 -14.29
C VAL A 160 -2.01 -3.70 -15.26
N HIS A 161 -1.72 -3.98 -16.52
CA HIS A 161 -2.75 -3.99 -17.56
C HIS A 161 -3.71 -5.18 -17.49
N THR A 162 -3.26 -6.33 -16.97
CA THR A 162 -4.08 -7.56 -16.90
C THR A 162 -3.81 -8.33 -15.61
N ASP A 163 -4.78 -9.13 -15.18
CA ASP A 163 -4.65 -10.07 -14.06
C ASP A 163 -3.46 -11.03 -14.24
N ALA A 164 -3.28 -11.55 -15.45
CA ALA A 164 -2.16 -12.43 -15.80
C ALA A 164 -0.79 -11.76 -15.64
N ASP A 165 -0.71 -10.43 -15.81
CA ASP A 165 0.54 -9.68 -15.63
C ASP A 165 1.01 -9.69 -14.18
N VAL A 166 0.09 -9.74 -13.20
CA VAL A 166 0.45 -9.81 -11.78
C VAL A 166 1.29 -11.06 -11.52
N ARG A 167 0.75 -12.25 -11.88
CA ARG A 167 1.46 -13.51 -11.66
C ARG A 167 2.78 -13.56 -12.43
N TYR A 168 2.76 -13.12 -13.69
CA TYR A 168 3.95 -13.07 -14.52
C TYR A 168 5.07 -12.24 -13.89
N LEU A 169 4.75 -11.03 -13.42
CA LEU A 169 5.73 -10.12 -12.83
C LEU A 169 6.30 -10.65 -11.53
N LEU A 170 5.46 -11.23 -10.67
CA LEU A 170 5.92 -11.88 -9.44
C LEU A 170 6.91 -13.00 -9.76
N ASP A 171 6.57 -13.89 -10.70
CA ASP A 171 7.43 -15.03 -11.06
C ASP A 171 8.74 -14.60 -11.75
N VAL A 172 8.71 -13.54 -12.57
CA VAL A 172 9.92 -13.01 -13.22
C VAL A 172 10.84 -12.35 -12.19
N LEU A 173 10.30 -11.48 -11.33
CA LEU A 173 11.10 -10.72 -10.37
C LEU A 173 11.69 -11.62 -9.27
N ASP A 174 10.91 -12.59 -8.77
CA ASP A 174 11.37 -13.57 -7.77
C ASP A 174 12.45 -14.51 -8.34
N ARG A 175 12.35 -14.89 -9.62
CA ARG A 175 13.33 -15.78 -10.27
C ARG A 175 14.61 -15.05 -10.68
N ASP A 176 14.49 -13.85 -11.23
CA ASP A 176 15.59 -13.18 -11.93
C ASP A 176 16.37 -12.22 -11.00
N VAL A 177 15.86 -11.93 -9.79
CA VAL A 177 16.52 -11.06 -8.83
C VAL A 177 16.63 -11.74 -7.45
N ASP A 178 17.83 -12.25 -7.15
CA ASP A 178 18.12 -13.12 -5.98
C ASP A 178 17.66 -12.60 -4.61
N HIS A 179 17.57 -11.29 -4.42
CA HIS A 179 17.20 -10.67 -3.15
C HIS A 179 15.71 -10.31 -3.07
N LEU A 180 14.92 -10.60 -4.11
CA LEU A 180 13.47 -10.44 -4.07
C LEU A 180 12.81 -11.75 -3.65
N GLU A 181 11.71 -11.62 -2.92
CA GLU A 181 10.91 -12.75 -2.46
C GLU A 181 9.43 -12.43 -2.61
N ASN A 182 8.69 -13.30 -3.29
CA ASN A 182 7.23 -13.26 -3.27
C ASN A 182 6.69 -13.73 -1.91
N ILE A 183 6.19 -12.79 -1.12
CA ILE A 183 5.70 -13.05 0.24
C ILE A 183 4.18 -13.27 0.30
N ALA A 184 3.44 -12.83 -0.72
CA ALA A 184 1.99 -13.03 -0.79
C ALA A 184 1.49 -12.94 -2.24
N PHE A 185 0.50 -13.76 -2.55
CA PHE A 185 -0.25 -13.71 -3.80
C PHE A 185 -1.70 -14.09 -3.51
N THR A 186 -2.63 -13.29 -4.02
CA THR A 186 -4.07 -13.51 -3.97
C THR A 186 -4.62 -13.36 -5.38
N GLU A 187 -5.27 -14.40 -5.87
CA GLU A 187 -5.92 -14.42 -7.17
C GLU A 187 -7.41 -14.17 -6.99
N ALA A 188 -7.96 -13.19 -7.73
CA ALA A 188 -9.39 -12.84 -7.74
C ALA A 188 -10.03 -12.87 -6.35
N ASP A 189 -9.66 -11.89 -5.51
CA ASP A 189 -10.26 -11.74 -4.20
C ASP A 189 -11.78 -11.45 -4.28
N GLU A 190 -12.43 -11.27 -3.13
CA GLU A 190 -13.88 -11.04 -3.07
C GLU A 190 -14.35 -9.78 -3.83
N LEU A 191 -13.42 -8.88 -4.18
CA LEU A 191 -13.66 -7.65 -4.94
C LEU A 191 -13.23 -7.77 -6.42
N GLY A 192 -12.67 -8.92 -6.82
CA GLY A 192 -12.16 -9.17 -8.16
C GLY A 192 -10.73 -8.66 -8.37
N HIS A 193 -10.02 -8.27 -7.32
CA HIS A 193 -8.62 -7.85 -7.43
C HIS A 193 -7.70 -9.05 -7.49
N THR A 194 -6.66 -8.96 -8.29
CA THR A 194 -5.54 -9.89 -8.27
C THR A 194 -4.29 -9.13 -7.87
N TYR A 195 -3.59 -9.57 -6.83
CA TYR A 195 -2.44 -8.84 -6.32
C TYR A 195 -1.39 -9.75 -5.70
N GLY A 196 -0.18 -9.24 -5.60
CA GLY A 196 0.88 -9.89 -4.85
C GLY A 196 1.95 -8.93 -4.36
N HIS A 197 2.67 -9.37 -3.34
CA HIS A 197 3.66 -8.57 -2.64
C HIS A 197 5.05 -9.18 -2.82
N LEU A 198 5.99 -8.35 -3.25
CA LEU A 198 7.42 -8.67 -3.31
C LEU A 198 8.14 -7.93 -2.18
N ARG A 199 8.95 -8.66 -1.42
CA ARG A 199 9.88 -8.07 -0.45
C ARG A 199 11.27 -8.03 -1.06
N ASN A 200 11.92 -6.87 -0.99
CA ASN A 200 13.36 -6.77 -1.19
C ASN A 200 14.05 -7.08 0.14
N ASN A 201 14.76 -8.21 0.21
CA ASN A 201 15.42 -8.71 1.42
C ASN A 201 16.66 -7.90 1.82
N ASP A 202 17.29 -7.17 0.89
CA ASP A 202 18.43 -6.28 1.20
C ASP A 202 17.96 -5.02 1.95
N SER A 203 16.82 -4.45 1.54
CA SER A 203 16.29 -3.23 2.15
C SER A 203 15.20 -3.49 3.20
N GLY A 204 14.54 -4.65 3.16
CA GLY A 204 13.35 -4.97 3.95
C GLY A 204 12.11 -4.19 3.54
N SER A 205 12.10 -3.60 2.34
CA SER A 205 10.95 -2.86 1.81
C SER A 205 10.07 -3.73 0.91
N VAL A 206 8.79 -3.35 0.80
CA VAL A 206 7.79 -4.11 0.06
C VAL A 206 7.28 -3.31 -1.14
N LEU A 207 7.03 -4.01 -2.24
CA LEU A 207 6.32 -3.53 -3.42
C LEU A 207 5.10 -4.42 -3.63
N GLU A 208 3.96 -3.82 -3.96
CA GLU A 208 2.78 -4.56 -4.38
C GLU A 208 2.56 -4.39 -5.89
N ILE A 209 2.15 -5.47 -6.55
CA ILE A 209 1.69 -5.50 -7.92
C ILE A 209 0.22 -5.86 -7.89
N VAL A 210 -0.64 -5.06 -8.50
CA VAL A 210 -2.09 -5.20 -8.44
C VAL A 210 -2.72 -5.03 -9.82
N TYR A 211 -3.77 -5.80 -10.06
CA TYR A 211 -4.73 -5.59 -11.12
C TYR A 211 -6.12 -5.49 -10.49
N GLU A 212 -6.83 -4.41 -10.83
CA GLU A 212 -8.24 -4.26 -10.52
C GLU A 212 -9.04 -4.34 -11.81
N GLU A 213 -10.04 -5.23 -11.86
CA GLU A 213 -10.91 -5.29 -13.03
C GLU A 213 -11.60 -3.93 -13.22
N PRO A 214 -11.56 -3.32 -14.42
CA PRO A 214 -12.25 -2.07 -14.67
C PRO A 214 -13.72 -2.23 -14.32
N ARG A 215 -14.18 -1.54 -13.26
CA ARG A 215 -15.59 -1.54 -12.88
C ARG A 215 -16.38 -1.06 -14.08
N GLY A 216 -17.05 -1.98 -14.76
CA GLY A 216 -17.71 -1.74 -16.04
C GLY A 216 -18.53 -0.46 -15.98
N GLY A 217 -17.98 0.61 -16.56
CA GLY A 217 -18.69 1.85 -16.72
C GLY A 217 -19.97 1.52 -17.46
N THR A 218 -21.11 1.91 -16.89
CA THR A 218 -22.39 1.92 -17.58
C THR A 218 -22.17 2.55 -18.95
N GLY A 219 -22.16 1.69 -19.98
CA GLY A 219 -22.11 2.14 -21.36
C GLY A 219 -23.22 3.16 -21.54
N HIS A 220 -22.85 4.40 -21.86
CA HIS A 220 -23.77 5.29 -22.53
C HIS A 220 -24.23 4.54 -23.78
N GLY A 221 -25.46 4.02 -23.72
CA GLY A 221 -26.13 3.51 -24.89
C GLY A 221 -26.17 4.64 -25.91
N ASP A 222 -25.45 4.43 -27.01
CA ASP A 222 -25.68 5.15 -28.24
C ASP A 222 -27.15 4.97 -28.62
N GLY A 223 -27.96 5.97 -28.26
CA GLY A 223 -29.30 6.17 -28.80
C GLY A 223 -29.18 6.67 -30.23
N GLY A 224 -28.83 5.78 -31.14
CA GLY A 224 -28.86 5.98 -32.57
C GLY A 224 -30.01 5.21 -33.21
N HIS A 225 -30.90 5.97 -33.87
CA HIS A 225 -32.02 5.61 -34.75
C HIS A 225 -33.43 5.63 -34.14
#